data_AF-A0A7M1S614-F1
#
_entry.id   AF-A0A7M1S614-F1
#
_cell.length_a   1.000
_cell.length_b   1.000
_cell.length_c   1.000
_cell.angle_alpha   90.00
_cell.angle_beta   90.00
_cell.angle_gamma   90.00
#
_symmetry.space_group_name_H-M   'P 1'
#
loop_
_entity.id
_entity.type
_entity.pdbx_description
1 polymer ?
#
loop_
_entity_poly.entity_id
_entity_poly.type
_entity_poly.pdbx_seq_one_letter_code
_entity_poly.pdbx_strand_id
1 'polypeptide(L)'
;MKKSILFAFMLLISFSHARMVDAIAMIVEGEPVTTAEIRAVQSQAGISRQKAIDLLIQDRLQKAAMKEIVVPESDIDREISRIAQQNGLTISKMQKILKQQGTSWSKYRESIRNLLKKRVFFREKVAQNIPTPSKDELKLFYENHKSEFKIPSVINVTEYSAPTEKKIKQFLKDRNTKGVRSKKMAKHTKNMNPALMGMLLQTPEGKFTTPINAGDRYVVYRVRSKQGRVQMPFESARSAVTARWRQQQQEQALKDYFKKMKTEANIQIIRR
;
A
#
# COMPACT_ATOMS: atom_id res chain seq x y z
N MET A 1 64.57 -46.36 31.80
CA MET A 1 63.72 -46.87 30.68
C MET A 1 62.25 -46.67 31.02
N LYS A 2 61.46 -46.21 30.05
CA LYS A 2 59.97 -46.07 30.00
C LYS A 2 59.39 -44.90 30.83
N LYS A 3 59.13 -43.72 30.24
CA LYS A 3 58.10 -43.31 29.26
C LYS A 3 56.69 -43.18 29.85
N SER A 4 56.38 -41.94 30.24
CA SER A 4 55.20 -41.14 29.86
C SER A 4 53.92 -41.88 29.46
N ILE A 5 52.91 -41.89 30.33
CA ILE A 5 51.47 -41.77 29.99
C ILE A 5 50.77 -41.19 31.22
N LEU A 6 50.65 -39.87 31.31
CA LEU A 6 49.66 -39.23 32.20
C LEU A 6 49.30 -37.84 31.68
N PHE A 7 48.97 -37.74 30.40
CA PHE A 7 48.47 -36.50 29.79
C PHE A 7 47.47 -36.82 28.67
N ALA A 8 46.55 -37.75 28.94
CA ALA A 8 45.51 -38.16 28.01
C ALA A 8 44.17 -38.29 28.72
N PHE A 9 43.76 -37.27 29.48
CA PHE A 9 42.39 -37.17 30.00
C PHE A 9 41.93 -35.73 30.24
N MET A 10 42.32 -34.80 29.35
CA MET A 10 41.88 -33.40 29.45
C MET A 10 41.72 -32.76 28.07
N LEU A 11 41.02 -33.43 27.15
CA LEU A 11 40.72 -32.87 25.81
C LEU A 11 39.49 -33.50 25.15
N LEU A 12 38.41 -33.77 25.90
CA LEU A 12 37.19 -34.37 25.36
C LEU A 12 35.85 -33.76 25.83
N ILE A 13 35.80 -32.49 26.28
CA ILE A 13 34.51 -31.84 26.63
C ILE A 13 34.36 -30.44 25.99
N SER A 14 34.92 -30.21 24.80
CA SER A 14 34.70 -28.95 24.07
C SER A 14 33.78 -29.07 22.85
N PHE A 15 33.19 -30.24 22.61
CA PHE A 15 32.17 -30.39 21.58
C PHE A 15 30.78 -30.38 22.20
N SER A 16 29.94 -29.42 21.76
CA SER A 16 28.46 -29.46 21.69
C SER A 16 27.67 -28.36 22.42
N HIS A 17 28.00 -27.10 22.17
CA HIS A 17 26.95 -26.06 22.09
C HIS A 17 26.83 -25.50 20.67
N ALA A 18 26.77 -26.39 19.68
CA ALA A 18 26.13 -26.05 18.41
C ALA A 18 24.63 -25.90 18.69
N ARG A 19 24.20 -24.71 19.14
CA ARG A 19 22.77 -24.37 19.16
C ARG A 19 22.29 -24.51 17.72
N MET A 20 21.37 -25.43 17.45
CA MET A 20 20.74 -25.55 16.14
C MET A 20 20.06 -24.22 15.81
N VAL A 21 20.73 -23.36 15.03
CA VAL A 21 20.26 -21.99 14.80
C VAL A 21 18.99 -22.00 13.95
N ASP A 22 18.75 -23.05 13.15
CA ASP A 22 17.72 -23.03 12.12
C ASP A 22 16.93 -24.35 12.00
N ALA A 23 16.40 -24.82 13.13
CA ALA A 23 15.52 -25.99 13.11
C ALA A 23 14.18 -25.68 12.43
N ILE A 24 13.69 -26.59 11.57
CA ILE A 24 12.33 -26.52 11.02
C ILE A 24 11.32 -26.67 12.17
N ALA A 25 10.45 -25.68 12.33
CA ALA A 25 9.37 -25.69 13.32
C ALA A 25 8.13 -26.37 12.76
N MET A 26 7.78 -26.07 11.52
CA MET A 26 6.63 -26.65 10.82
C MET A 26 6.81 -26.60 9.30
N ILE A 27 5.98 -27.37 8.59
CA ILE A 27 5.86 -27.34 7.13
C ILE A 27 4.41 -26.97 6.80
N VAL A 28 4.21 -25.99 5.92
CA VAL A 28 2.89 -25.49 5.48
C VAL A 28 2.84 -25.60 3.97
N GLU A 29 1.97 -26.45 3.43
CA GLU A 29 1.87 -26.69 1.96
C GLU A 29 3.22 -27.06 1.31
N GLY A 30 4.04 -27.84 2.04
CA GLY A 30 5.38 -28.24 1.61
C GLY A 30 6.48 -27.19 1.82
N GLU A 31 6.13 -25.96 2.24
CA GLU A 31 7.10 -24.90 2.53
C GLU A 31 7.49 -24.90 4.02
N PRO A 32 8.80 -25.00 4.36
CA PRO A 32 9.23 -25.00 5.75
C PRO A 32 9.10 -23.60 6.38
N VAL A 33 8.82 -23.61 7.68
CA VAL A 33 8.89 -22.45 8.57
C VAL A 33 9.89 -22.78 9.68
N THR A 34 10.93 -21.98 9.85
CA THR A 34 12.00 -22.25 10.81
C THR A 34 11.79 -21.55 12.15
N THR A 35 12.43 -22.07 13.20
CA THR A 35 12.47 -21.42 14.51
C THR A 35 13.18 -20.06 14.49
N ALA A 36 14.08 -19.83 13.53
CA ALA A 36 14.75 -18.54 13.36
C ALA A 36 13.77 -17.50 12.78
N GLU A 37 12.98 -17.88 11.77
CA GLU A 37 11.95 -17.02 11.19
C GLU A 37 10.90 -16.61 12.23
N ILE A 38 10.41 -17.57 13.03
CA ILE A 38 9.45 -17.28 14.11
C ILE A 38 10.05 -16.23 15.07
N ARG A 39 11.28 -16.44 15.54
CA ARG A 39 11.98 -15.50 16.45
C ARG A 39 12.20 -14.13 15.80
N ALA A 40 12.57 -14.09 14.52
CA ALA A 40 12.77 -12.85 13.78
C ALA A 40 11.47 -12.04 13.71
N VAL A 41 10.35 -12.68 13.33
CA VAL A 41 9.04 -12.02 13.26
C VAL A 41 8.58 -11.54 14.64
N GLN A 42 8.77 -12.35 15.69
CA GLN A 42 8.48 -11.92 17.07
C GLN A 42 9.25 -10.66 17.45
N SER A 43 10.56 -10.65 17.23
CA SER A 43 11.44 -9.54 17.63
C SER A 43 11.19 -8.29 16.80
N GLN A 44 10.94 -8.41 15.50
CA GLN A 44 10.72 -7.28 14.60
C GLN A 44 9.37 -6.62 14.82
N ALA A 45 8.32 -7.41 15.04
CA ALA A 45 6.96 -6.90 15.21
C ALA A 45 6.55 -6.69 16.68
N GLY A 46 7.35 -7.14 17.64
CA GLY A 46 7.01 -7.06 19.07
C GLY A 46 5.78 -7.88 19.44
N ILE A 47 5.59 -9.05 18.81
CA ILE A 47 4.39 -9.89 18.96
C ILE A 47 4.68 -11.22 19.63
N SER A 48 3.62 -11.84 20.16
CA SER A 48 3.71 -13.18 20.74
C SER A 48 4.12 -14.21 19.70
N ARG A 49 4.73 -15.31 20.18
CA ARG A 49 5.13 -16.44 19.33
C ARG A 49 3.99 -16.99 18.48
N GLN A 50 2.82 -17.14 19.08
CA GLN A 50 1.64 -17.64 18.37
C GLN A 50 1.24 -16.72 17.21
N LYS A 51 1.23 -15.40 17.43
CA LYS A 51 0.93 -14.43 16.36
C LYS A 51 2.01 -14.47 15.26
N ALA A 52 3.28 -14.62 15.61
CA ALA A 52 4.35 -14.78 14.63
C ALA A 52 4.19 -16.05 13.78
N ILE A 53 3.84 -17.18 14.42
CA ILE A 53 3.51 -18.43 13.72
C ILE A 53 2.32 -18.22 12.78
N ASP A 54 1.25 -17.59 13.24
CA ASP A 54 0.06 -17.33 12.42
C ASP A 54 0.38 -16.46 11.19
N LEU A 55 1.23 -15.43 11.34
CA LEU A 55 1.70 -14.62 10.21
C LEU A 55 2.56 -15.42 9.22
N LEU A 56 3.43 -16.30 9.72
CA LEU A 56 4.27 -17.14 8.88
C LEU A 56 3.46 -18.21 8.13
N ILE A 57 2.47 -18.83 8.79
CA ILE A 57 1.50 -19.70 8.12
C ILE A 57 0.79 -18.92 7.01
N GLN A 58 0.28 -17.72 7.31
CA GLN A 58 -0.40 -16.89 6.32
C GLN A 58 0.52 -16.52 5.15
N ASP A 59 1.79 -16.22 5.39
CA ASP A 59 2.78 -16.00 4.33
C ASP A 59 2.98 -17.23 3.43
N ARG A 60 3.10 -18.43 4.03
CA ARG A 60 3.23 -19.68 3.25
C ARG A 60 1.98 -19.98 2.44
N LEU A 61 0.79 -19.79 3.01
CA LEU A 61 -0.47 -19.95 2.27
C LEU A 61 -0.59 -18.96 1.11
N GLN A 62 -0.17 -17.71 1.30
CA GLN A 62 -0.09 -16.74 0.19
C GLN A 62 0.85 -17.19 -0.92
N LYS A 63 2.04 -17.68 -0.56
CA LYS A 63 3.01 -18.21 -1.54
C LYS A 63 2.45 -19.41 -2.29
N ALA A 64 1.86 -20.37 -1.58
CA ALA A 64 1.22 -21.54 -2.16
C ALA A 64 0.09 -21.15 -3.13
N ALA A 65 -0.79 -20.22 -2.74
CA ALA A 65 -1.90 -19.74 -3.57
C ALA A 65 -1.45 -19.06 -4.87
N MET A 66 -0.22 -18.54 -4.91
CA MET A 66 0.36 -17.86 -6.06
C MET A 66 1.42 -18.70 -6.79
N LYS A 67 1.65 -19.95 -6.37
CA LYS A 67 2.75 -20.80 -6.87
C LYS A 67 2.64 -21.04 -8.37
N GLU A 68 1.44 -21.39 -8.85
CA GLU A 68 1.16 -21.70 -10.26
C GLU A 68 1.00 -20.46 -11.15
N ILE A 69 0.98 -19.25 -10.56
CA ILE A 69 0.81 -18.03 -11.33
C ILE A 69 2.13 -17.70 -12.03
N VAL A 70 2.10 -17.75 -13.36
CA VAL A 70 3.22 -17.37 -14.22
C VAL A 70 3.00 -15.94 -14.71
N VAL A 71 4.03 -15.10 -14.56
CA VAL A 71 4.05 -13.73 -15.07
C VAL A 71 5.11 -13.65 -16.17
N PRO A 72 4.74 -13.32 -17.42
CA PRO A 72 5.70 -13.14 -18.52
C PRO A 72 6.76 -12.08 -18.20
N GLU A 73 8.01 -12.28 -18.65
CA GLU A 73 9.07 -11.27 -18.49
C GLU A 73 8.71 -9.92 -19.14
N SER A 74 8.00 -9.96 -20.26
CA SER A 74 7.50 -8.76 -20.95
C SER A 74 6.54 -7.93 -20.11
N ASP A 75 5.77 -8.56 -19.22
CA ASP A 75 4.87 -7.88 -18.29
C ASP A 75 5.65 -7.19 -17.17
N ILE A 76 6.73 -7.83 -16.71
CA ILE A 76 7.65 -7.25 -15.73
C ILE A 76 8.35 -6.02 -16.32
N ASP A 77 8.88 -6.15 -17.55
CA ASP A 77 9.54 -5.05 -18.26
C ASP A 77 8.61 -3.87 -18.51
N ARG A 78 7.36 -4.15 -18.89
CA ARG A 78 6.33 -3.12 -19.10
C ARG A 78 5.97 -2.42 -17.80
N GLU A 79 5.80 -3.15 -16.70
CA GLU A 79 5.49 -2.56 -15.39
C GLU A 79 6.66 -1.70 -14.87
N ILE A 80 7.90 -2.17 -15.02
CA ILE A 80 9.10 -1.40 -14.70
C ILE A 80 9.18 -0.12 -15.52
N SER A 81 8.95 -0.20 -16.83
CA SER A 81 8.96 0.95 -17.73
C SER A 81 7.90 1.97 -17.33
N ARG A 82 6.70 1.51 -16.99
CA ARG A 82 5.61 2.35 -16.48
C ARG A 82 6.00 3.05 -15.17
N ILE A 83 6.59 2.34 -14.21
CA ILE A 83 7.06 2.92 -12.95
C ILE A 83 8.17 3.96 -13.22
N ALA A 84 9.10 3.68 -14.13
CA ALA A 84 10.17 4.61 -14.48
C ALA A 84 9.62 5.91 -15.07
N GLN A 85 8.70 5.81 -16.04
CA GLN A 85 8.03 6.95 -16.65
C GLN A 85 7.25 7.79 -15.64
N GLN A 86 6.50 7.14 -14.73
CA GLN A 86 5.77 7.84 -13.66
C GLN A 86 6.67 8.64 -12.73
N ASN A 87 7.91 8.19 -12.53
CA ASN A 87 8.91 8.89 -11.72
C ASN A 87 9.80 9.84 -12.54
N GLY A 88 9.55 10.01 -13.84
CA GLY A 88 10.39 10.83 -14.73
C GLY A 88 11.83 10.31 -14.84
N LEU A 89 12.02 8.99 -14.72
CA LEU A 89 13.31 8.32 -14.75
C LEU A 89 13.46 7.49 -16.02
N THR A 90 14.68 7.41 -16.53
CA THR A 90 15.07 6.33 -17.44
C THR A 90 15.35 5.06 -16.65
N ILE A 91 15.24 3.88 -17.30
CA ILE A 91 15.53 2.60 -16.66
C ILE A 91 16.98 2.56 -16.14
N SER A 92 17.94 3.07 -16.92
CA SER A 92 19.35 3.15 -16.49
C SER A 92 19.53 3.99 -15.23
N LYS A 93 18.83 5.14 -15.12
CA LYS A 93 18.87 5.99 -13.93
C LYS A 93 18.24 5.30 -12.73
N MET A 94 17.11 4.61 -12.94
CA MET A 94 16.46 3.81 -11.89
C MET A 94 17.39 2.71 -11.36
N GLN A 95 18.05 1.95 -12.23
CA GLN A 95 19.01 0.91 -11.84
C GLN A 95 20.14 1.46 -10.97
N LYS A 96 20.70 2.63 -11.32
CA LYS A 96 21.73 3.30 -10.52
C LYS A 96 21.23 3.68 -9.13
N ILE A 97 20.03 4.26 -9.04
CA ILE A 97 19.40 4.65 -7.77
C ILE A 97 19.16 3.41 -6.89
N LEU A 98 18.59 2.35 -7.45
CA LEU A 98 18.32 1.10 -6.71
C LEU A 98 19.63 0.48 -6.18
N LYS A 99 20.69 0.47 -7.00
CA LYS A 99 22.01 -0.01 -6.57
C LYS A 99 22.57 0.81 -5.42
N GLN A 100 22.44 2.14 -5.46
CA GLN A 100 22.85 3.03 -4.36
C GLN A 100 22.06 2.77 -3.07
N GLN A 101 20.80 2.36 -3.20
CA GLN A 101 19.92 1.97 -2.07
C GLN A 101 20.13 0.51 -1.61
N GLY A 102 21.13 -0.20 -2.16
CA GLY A 102 21.41 -1.59 -1.78
C GLY A 102 20.47 -2.64 -2.38
N THR A 103 19.62 -2.26 -3.35
CA THR A 103 18.73 -3.19 -4.05
C THR A 103 19.30 -3.56 -5.41
N SER A 104 19.62 -4.84 -5.61
CA SER A 104 20.07 -5.33 -6.92
C SER A 104 18.94 -5.32 -7.94
N TRP A 105 19.28 -5.22 -9.22
CA TRP A 105 18.28 -5.22 -10.30
C TRP A 105 17.43 -6.50 -10.30
N SER A 106 18.07 -7.65 -10.08
CA SER A 106 17.37 -8.94 -9.97
C SER A 106 16.35 -8.95 -8.83
N LYS A 107 16.73 -8.48 -7.63
CA LYS A 107 15.81 -8.39 -6.48
C LYS A 107 14.63 -7.46 -6.77
N TYR A 108 14.88 -6.34 -7.44
CA TYR A 108 13.82 -5.42 -7.83
C TYR A 108 12.86 -6.08 -8.83
N ARG A 109 13.36 -6.72 -9.89
CA ARG A 109 12.53 -7.46 -10.86
C ARG A 109 11.70 -8.54 -10.19
N GLU A 110 12.27 -9.28 -9.25
CA GLU A 110 11.55 -10.28 -8.46
C GLU A 110 10.43 -9.65 -7.62
N SER A 111 10.66 -8.47 -7.03
CA SER A 111 9.60 -7.75 -6.32
C SER A 111 8.43 -7.34 -7.24
N ILE A 112 8.74 -6.94 -8.48
CA ILE A 112 7.73 -6.61 -9.50
C ILE A 112 6.99 -7.87 -9.96
N ARG A 113 7.70 -8.99 -10.17
CA ARG A 113 7.08 -10.29 -10.46
C ARG A 113 6.09 -10.68 -9.37
N ASN A 114 6.48 -10.59 -8.10
CA ASN A 114 5.61 -10.90 -6.97
C ASN A 114 4.41 -9.94 -6.85
N LEU A 115 4.61 -8.64 -7.14
CA LEU A 115 3.51 -7.67 -7.21
C LEU A 115 2.49 -8.06 -8.30
N LEU A 116 2.98 -8.45 -9.48
CA LEU A 116 2.12 -8.85 -10.59
C LEU A 116 1.40 -10.18 -10.29
N LYS A 117 2.08 -11.16 -9.67
CA LYS A 117 1.43 -12.39 -9.19
C LYS A 117 0.27 -12.10 -8.25
N LYS A 118 0.46 -11.21 -7.27
CA LYS A 118 -0.61 -10.78 -6.34
C LYS A 118 -1.80 -10.17 -7.09
N ARG A 119 -1.54 -9.35 -8.12
CA ARG A 119 -2.59 -8.73 -8.94
C ARG A 119 -3.37 -9.76 -9.75
N VAL A 120 -2.67 -10.69 -10.38
CA VAL A 120 -3.27 -11.80 -11.14
C VAL A 120 -4.10 -12.69 -10.22
N PHE A 121 -3.50 -13.13 -9.11
CA PHE A 121 -4.16 -13.92 -8.07
C PHE A 121 -5.47 -13.27 -7.62
N PHE A 122 -5.41 -12.00 -7.24
CA PHE A 122 -6.58 -11.29 -6.77
C PHE A 122 -7.67 -11.25 -7.83
N ARG A 123 -7.33 -10.91 -9.08
CA ARG A 123 -8.28 -10.83 -10.19
C ARG A 123 -8.96 -12.16 -10.50
N GLU A 124 -8.21 -13.26 -10.47
CA GLU A 124 -8.67 -14.57 -10.94
C GLU A 124 -9.27 -15.44 -9.84
N LYS A 125 -8.81 -15.29 -8.60
CA LYS A 125 -9.21 -16.17 -7.48
C LYS A 125 -10.11 -15.47 -6.45
N VAL A 126 -10.08 -14.14 -6.37
CA VAL A 126 -10.77 -13.39 -5.30
C VAL A 126 -11.85 -12.47 -5.86
N ALA A 127 -11.50 -11.60 -6.81
CA ALA A 127 -12.36 -10.53 -7.30
C ALA A 127 -13.66 -11.04 -7.94
N GLN A 128 -13.64 -12.21 -8.56
CA GLN A 128 -14.81 -12.83 -9.20
C GLN A 128 -15.93 -13.15 -8.21
N ASN A 129 -15.60 -13.34 -6.92
CA ASN A 129 -16.56 -13.66 -5.88
C ASN A 129 -17.13 -12.40 -5.19
N ILE A 130 -16.71 -11.21 -5.60
CA ILE A 130 -17.18 -9.96 -5.00
C ILE A 130 -18.42 -9.50 -5.77
N PRO A 131 -19.60 -9.45 -5.13
CA PRO A 131 -20.82 -9.05 -5.81
C PRO A 131 -20.76 -7.59 -6.24
N THR A 132 -21.57 -7.24 -7.24
CA THR A 132 -21.84 -5.84 -7.56
C THR A 132 -22.91 -5.32 -6.61
N PRO A 133 -22.68 -4.22 -5.88
CA PRO A 133 -23.64 -3.75 -4.90
C PRO A 133 -24.84 -3.07 -5.57
N SER A 134 -26.03 -3.34 -5.03
CA SER A 134 -27.26 -2.62 -5.33
C SER A 134 -27.25 -1.20 -4.74
N LYS A 135 -28.19 -0.36 -5.18
CA LYS A 135 -28.35 0.99 -4.63
C LYS A 135 -28.67 0.96 -3.13
N ASP A 136 -29.47 0.01 -2.67
CA ASP A 136 -29.91 -0.06 -1.27
C ASP A 136 -28.83 -0.61 -0.35
N GLU A 137 -27.99 -1.55 -0.81
CA GLU A 137 -26.79 -1.96 -0.07
C GLU A 137 -25.81 -0.79 0.11
N LEU A 138 -25.62 0.04 -0.92
CA LEU A 138 -24.78 1.23 -0.81
C LEU A 138 -25.38 2.26 0.15
N LYS A 139 -26.70 2.43 0.16
CA LYS A 139 -27.37 3.30 1.15
C LYS A 139 -27.16 2.77 2.56
N LEU A 140 -27.44 1.48 2.80
CA LEU A 140 -27.25 0.86 4.11
C LEU A 140 -25.79 0.98 4.57
N PHE A 141 -24.84 0.74 3.66
CA PHE A 141 -23.42 0.94 3.94
C PHE A 141 -23.12 2.38 4.33
N TYR A 142 -23.61 3.35 3.57
CA TYR A 142 -23.46 4.76 3.88
C TYR A 142 -24.05 5.12 5.25
N GLU A 143 -25.22 4.59 5.59
CA GLU A 143 -25.86 4.83 6.88
C GLU A 143 -25.02 4.30 8.05
N ASN A 144 -24.41 3.13 7.89
CA ASN A 144 -23.54 2.50 8.88
C ASN A 144 -22.13 3.13 8.96
N HIS A 145 -21.72 3.87 7.92
CA HIS A 145 -20.38 4.47 7.81
C HIS A 145 -20.44 5.99 7.60
N LYS A 146 -21.50 6.66 8.04
CA LYS A 146 -21.72 8.12 7.82
C LYS A 146 -20.52 8.96 8.19
N SER A 147 -19.82 8.59 9.27
CA SER A 147 -18.63 9.30 9.77
C SER A 147 -17.50 9.36 8.75
N GLU A 148 -17.35 8.37 7.87
CA GLU A 148 -16.35 8.33 6.80
C GLU A 148 -16.67 9.30 5.64
N PHE A 149 -17.93 9.74 5.56
CA PHE A 149 -18.42 10.63 4.49
C PHE A 149 -18.71 12.05 4.98
N LYS A 150 -18.07 12.46 6.08
CA LYS A 150 -18.08 13.83 6.58
C LYS A 150 -16.99 14.64 5.88
N ILE A 151 -17.36 15.80 5.37
CA ILE A 151 -16.43 16.74 4.75
C ILE A 151 -16.44 18.08 5.51
N PRO A 152 -15.41 18.91 5.37
CA PRO A 152 -15.44 20.29 5.84
C PRO A 152 -16.69 21.01 5.33
N SER A 153 -17.35 21.79 6.19
CA SER A 153 -18.47 22.64 5.75
C SER A 153 -17.96 23.85 4.98
N VAL A 154 -16.77 24.35 5.34
CA VAL A 154 -16.12 25.51 4.73
C VAL A 154 -14.65 25.19 4.45
N ILE A 155 -14.19 25.57 3.26
CA ILE A 155 -12.78 25.54 2.89
C ILE A 155 -12.34 26.97 2.64
N ASN A 156 -11.45 27.47 3.49
CA ASN A 156 -10.85 28.79 3.31
C ASN A 156 -9.70 28.65 2.30
N VAL A 157 -9.74 29.47 1.25
CA VAL A 157 -8.76 29.44 0.16
C VAL A 157 -8.25 30.84 -0.14
N THR A 158 -7.06 30.91 -0.71
CA THR A 158 -6.64 32.08 -1.50
C THR A 158 -6.71 31.67 -2.97
N GLU A 159 -7.61 32.30 -3.71
CA GLU A 159 -7.65 32.22 -5.16
C GLU A 159 -6.52 33.07 -5.74
N TYR A 160 -5.79 32.53 -6.70
CA TYR A 160 -4.85 33.26 -7.55
C TYR A 160 -5.31 33.10 -9.00
N SER A 161 -5.40 34.20 -9.73
CA SER A 161 -5.84 34.18 -11.13
C SER A 161 -4.90 34.98 -12.04
N ALA A 162 -4.71 34.49 -13.26
CA ALA A 162 -3.91 35.14 -14.29
C ALA A 162 -4.59 34.99 -15.67
N PRO A 163 -4.36 35.90 -16.63
CA PRO A 163 -4.99 35.81 -17.96
C PRO A 163 -4.59 34.58 -18.77
N THR A 164 -3.44 33.96 -18.50
CA THR A 164 -2.93 32.83 -19.29
C THR A 164 -2.40 31.72 -18.40
N GLU A 165 -2.46 30.48 -18.92
CA GLU A 165 -1.94 29.30 -18.24
C GLU A 165 -0.44 29.41 -17.95
N LYS A 166 0.32 29.98 -18.88
CA LYS A 166 1.76 30.18 -18.74
C LYS A 166 2.07 31.02 -17.50
N LYS A 167 1.32 32.11 -17.28
CA LYS A 167 1.50 32.99 -16.11
C LYS A 167 1.17 32.27 -14.81
N ILE A 168 0.08 31.50 -14.76
CA ILE A 168 -0.28 30.79 -13.52
C ILE A 168 0.69 29.65 -13.21
N LYS A 169 1.19 28.94 -14.23
CA LYS A 169 2.24 27.92 -14.08
C LYS A 169 3.56 28.53 -13.61
N GLN A 170 3.92 29.71 -14.11
CA GLN A 170 5.09 30.44 -13.65
C GLN A 170 4.96 30.79 -12.16
N PHE A 171 3.84 31.39 -11.76
CA PHE A 171 3.56 31.68 -10.34
C PHE A 171 3.64 30.45 -9.43
N LEU A 172 3.17 29.29 -9.89
CA LEU A 172 3.30 28.05 -9.11
C LEU A 172 4.76 27.62 -8.91
N LYS A 173 5.65 27.95 -9.85
CA LYS A 173 7.08 27.61 -9.84
C LYS A 173 7.91 28.59 -9.00
N ASP A 174 7.78 29.88 -9.24
CA ASP A 174 8.68 30.92 -8.71
C ASP A 174 8.01 31.90 -7.73
N ARG A 175 6.70 31.79 -7.51
CA ARG A 175 5.89 32.69 -6.67
C ARG A 175 5.87 34.15 -7.16
N ASN A 176 6.21 34.41 -8.42
CA ASN A 176 6.11 35.72 -9.03
C ASN A 176 4.65 36.18 -9.12
N THR A 177 4.34 37.31 -8.49
CA THR A 177 2.98 37.87 -8.41
C THR A 177 2.66 38.84 -9.55
N LYS A 178 3.63 39.17 -10.42
CA LYS A 178 3.43 40.12 -11.51
C LYS A 178 2.36 39.61 -12.48
N GLY A 179 1.23 40.32 -12.55
CA GLY A 179 0.10 39.94 -13.40
C GLY A 179 -0.76 38.80 -12.84
N VAL A 180 -0.61 38.48 -11.56
CA VAL A 180 -1.45 37.53 -10.82
C VAL A 180 -2.29 38.30 -9.80
N ARG A 181 -3.61 38.15 -9.88
CA ARG A 181 -4.53 38.71 -8.88
C ARG A 181 -4.79 37.66 -7.81
N SER A 182 -4.90 38.07 -6.55
CA SER A 182 -5.24 37.15 -5.46
C SER A 182 -6.44 37.63 -4.65
N LYS A 183 -7.26 36.68 -4.18
CA LYS A 183 -8.42 36.96 -3.33
C LYS A 183 -8.60 35.87 -2.29
N LYS A 184 -8.69 36.25 -1.01
CA LYS A 184 -9.10 35.34 0.07
C LYS A 184 -10.60 35.13 0.01
N MET A 185 -11.05 33.90 0.17
CA MET A 185 -12.48 33.57 0.22
C MET A 185 -12.74 32.30 1.00
N ALA A 186 -13.92 32.23 1.59
CA ALA A 186 -14.48 31.03 2.18
C ALA A 186 -15.38 30.36 1.13
N LYS A 187 -15.13 29.08 0.83
CA LYS A 187 -15.95 28.28 -0.07
C LYS A 187 -16.78 27.29 0.75
N HIS A 188 -18.09 27.45 0.75
CA HIS A 188 -19.02 26.52 1.39
C HIS A 188 -19.18 25.28 0.52
N THR A 189 -19.02 24.09 1.09
CA THR A 189 -19.09 22.83 0.33
C THR A 189 -20.48 22.51 -0.20
N LYS A 190 -21.54 22.92 0.50
CA LYS A 190 -22.94 22.71 0.10
C LYS A 190 -23.29 23.32 -1.28
N ASN A 191 -22.70 24.46 -1.62
CA ASN A 191 -23.03 25.23 -2.82
C ASN A 191 -21.91 25.17 -3.87
N MET A 192 -20.96 24.25 -3.70
CA MET A 192 -19.80 24.13 -4.57
C MET A 192 -20.07 23.13 -5.69
N ASN A 193 -19.52 23.39 -6.89
CA ASN A 193 -19.55 22.37 -7.93
C ASN A 193 -18.75 21.12 -7.48
N PRO A 194 -19.16 19.89 -7.88
CA PRO A 194 -18.51 18.66 -7.43
C PRO A 194 -17.03 18.52 -7.80
N ALA A 195 -16.62 19.00 -8.98
CA ALA A 195 -15.24 18.91 -9.46
C ALA A 195 -14.28 19.78 -8.64
N LEU A 196 -14.65 21.04 -8.38
CA LEU A 196 -13.90 21.95 -7.53
C LEU A 196 -13.88 21.46 -6.08
N MET A 197 -15.01 20.93 -5.59
CA MET A 197 -15.10 20.34 -4.25
C MET A 197 -14.12 19.19 -4.11
N GLY A 198 -14.14 18.22 -5.03
CA GLY A 198 -13.19 17.10 -5.04
C GLY A 198 -11.74 17.57 -5.04
N MET A 199 -11.40 18.54 -5.89
CA MET A 199 -10.06 19.10 -5.99
C MET A 199 -9.60 19.76 -4.67
N LEU A 200 -10.45 20.57 -4.04
CA LEU A 200 -10.12 21.24 -2.77
C LEU A 200 -10.06 20.27 -1.59
N LEU A 201 -10.89 19.23 -1.58
CA LEU A 201 -10.84 18.17 -0.56
C LEU A 201 -9.56 17.34 -0.66
N GLN A 202 -9.11 17.02 -1.87
CA GLN A 202 -7.86 16.29 -2.12
C GLN A 202 -6.61 17.13 -1.88
N THR A 203 -6.69 18.46 -2.06
CA THR A 203 -5.53 19.35 -1.86
C THR A 203 -5.25 19.52 -0.37
N PRO A 204 -4.04 19.19 0.13
CA PRO A 204 -3.68 19.40 1.53
C PRO A 204 -3.64 20.89 1.92
N GLU A 205 -3.80 21.18 3.20
CA GLU A 205 -3.65 22.55 3.69
C GLU A 205 -2.24 23.09 3.40
N GLY A 206 -2.18 24.38 3.06
CA GLY A 206 -0.98 25.07 2.64
C GLY A 206 -0.57 24.82 1.18
N LYS A 207 -1.11 23.79 0.50
CA LYS A 207 -0.78 23.44 -0.89
C LYS A 207 -1.72 24.10 -1.90
N PHE A 208 -1.27 24.09 -3.16
CA PHE A 208 -2.00 24.64 -4.30
C PHE A 208 -2.71 23.53 -5.06
N THR A 209 -3.88 23.85 -5.62
CA THR A 209 -4.55 23.01 -6.63
C THR A 209 -3.78 23.04 -7.95
N THR A 210 -4.17 22.16 -8.87
CA THR A 210 -3.80 22.31 -10.27
C THR A 210 -4.47 23.55 -10.89
N PRO A 211 -3.87 24.16 -11.93
CA PRO A 211 -4.51 25.21 -12.71
C PRO A 211 -5.84 24.78 -13.32
N ILE A 212 -6.84 25.64 -13.19
CA ILE A 212 -8.17 25.46 -13.76
C ILE A 212 -8.39 26.57 -14.78
N ASN A 213 -8.89 26.21 -15.96
CA ASN A 213 -9.36 27.20 -16.93
C ASN A 213 -10.77 27.66 -16.52
N ALA A 214 -10.93 28.95 -16.22
CA ALA A 214 -12.20 29.58 -15.85
C ALA A 214 -12.84 30.37 -17.00
N GLY A 215 -12.42 30.09 -18.25
CA GLY A 215 -12.88 30.77 -19.46
C GLY A 215 -11.98 31.93 -19.82
N ASP A 216 -12.13 33.06 -19.12
CA ASP A 216 -11.40 34.32 -19.37
C ASP A 216 -10.04 34.38 -18.66
N ARG A 217 -9.79 33.47 -17.71
CA ARG A 217 -8.59 33.43 -16.88
C ARG A 217 -8.30 32.03 -16.37
N TYR A 218 -7.07 31.84 -15.93
CA TYR A 218 -6.62 30.63 -15.25
C TYR A 218 -6.54 30.85 -13.75
N VAL A 219 -7.01 29.88 -12.98
CA VAL A 219 -7.17 29.98 -11.54
C VAL A 219 -6.46 28.82 -10.83
N VAL A 220 -5.78 29.11 -9.73
CA VAL A 220 -5.31 28.12 -8.76
C VAL A 220 -5.75 28.55 -7.36
N TYR A 221 -6.08 27.57 -6.52
CA TYR A 221 -6.43 27.83 -5.12
C TYR A 221 -5.31 27.34 -4.22
N ARG A 222 -4.88 28.18 -3.27
CA ARG A 222 -4.12 27.70 -2.10
C ARG A 222 -5.10 27.39 -0.98
N VAL A 223 -5.14 26.15 -0.52
CA VAL A 223 -5.96 25.78 0.64
C VAL A 223 -5.33 26.36 1.88
N ARG A 224 -6.08 27.18 2.64
CA ARG A 224 -5.60 27.78 3.89
C ARG A 224 -6.01 26.96 5.10
N SER A 225 -7.28 26.54 5.15
CA SER A 225 -7.82 25.72 6.23
C SER A 225 -9.12 25.05 5.79
N LYS A 226 -9.42 23.90 6.40
CA LYS A 226 -10.67 23.16 6.26
C LYS A 226 -11.39 23.16 7.60
N GLN A 227 -12.60 23.73 7.66
CA GLN A 227 -13.32 23.97 8.90
C GLN A 227 -14.72 23.38 8.89
N GLY A 228 -15.20 23.07 10.10
CA GLY A 228 -16.49 22.44 10.34
C GLY A 228 -16.58 21.01 9.81
N ARG A 229 -17.73 20.39 9.99
CA ARG A 229 -18.05 19.06 9.46
C ARG A 229 -19.50 19.06 9.01
N VAL A 230 -19.73 18.68 7.76
CA VAL A 230 -21.06 18.45 7.21
C VAL A 230 -21.10 17.05 6.63
N GLN A 231 -22.25 16.40 6.80
CA GLN A 231 -22.51 15.10 6.22
C GLN A 231 -22.76 15.27 4.72
N MET A 232 -22.01 14.56 3.87
CA MET A 232 -22.25 14.56 2.43
C MET A 232 -23.52 13.76 2.11
N PRO A 233 -24.51 14.31 1.39
CA PRO A 233 -25.69 13.55 0.99
C PRO A 233 -25.31 12.30 0.19
N PHE A 234 -26.06 11.21 0.35
CA PHE A 234 -25.77 9.92 -0.29
C PHE A 234 -25.54 10.06 -1.80
N GLU A 235 -26.38 10.80 -2.52
CA GLU A 235 -26.24 10.97 -3.97
C GLU A 235 -24.91 11.64 -4.36
N SER A 236 -24.42 12.60 -3.57
CA SER A 236 -23.11 13.21 -3.77
C SER A 236 -21.96 12.29 -3.32
N ALA A 237 -22.18 11.46 -2.30
CA ALA A 237 -21.19 10.54 -1.75
C ALA A 237 -21.11 9.22 -2.52
N ARG A 238 -22.06 8.92 -3.42
CA ARG A 238 -22.26 7.59 -4.03
C ARG A 238 -20.99 6.96 -4.59
N SER A 239 -20.17 7.72 -5.30
CA SER A 239 -18.90 7.22 -5.84
C SER A 239 -17.89 6.85 -4.76
N ALA A 240 -17.76 7.68 -3.72
CA ALA A 240 -16.89 7.42 -2.57
C ALA A 240 -17.40 6.23 -1.74
N VAL A 241 -18.71 6.16 -1.51
CA VAL A 241 -19.39 5.04 -0.85
C VAL A 241 -19.14 3.74 -1.60
N THR A 242 -19.30 3.75 -2.92
CA THR A 242 -19.05 2.58 -3.77
C THR A 242 -17.60 2.13 -3.70
N ALA A 243 -16.65 3.06 -3.78
CA ALA A 243 -15.23 2.75 -3.67
C ALA A 243 -14.87 2.14 -2.32
N ARG A 244 -15.39 2.72 -1.24
CA ARG A 244 -15.14 2.26 0.13
C ARG A 244 -15.79 0.91 0.43
N TRP A 245 -17.04 0.71 -0.01
CA TRP A 245 -17.72 -0.58 0.05
C TRP A 245 -16.92 -1.64 -0.69
N ARG A 246 -16.48 -1.36 -1.92
CA ARG A 246 -15.66 -2.30 -2.70
C ARG A 246 -14.39 -2.64 -1.95
N GLN A 247 -13.65 -1.65 -1.46
CA GLN A 247 -12.43 -1.89 -0.68
C GLN A 247 -12.69 -2.84 0.50
N GLN A 248 -13.76 -2.62 1.26
CA GLN A 248 -14.11 -3.50 2.38
C GLN A 248 -14.46 -4.91 1.91
N GLN A 249 -15.20 -5.06 0.82
CA GLN A 249 -15.50 -6.38 0.25
C GLN A 249 -14.24 -7.08 -0.27
N GLN A 250 -13.29 -6.35 -0.85
CA GLN A 250 -12.01 -6.91 -1.30
C GLN A 250 -11.18 -7.42 -0.12
N GLU A 251 -11.10 -6.66 0.98
CA GLU A 251 -10.44 -7.06 2.21
C GLU A 251 -11.11 -8.30 2.83
N GLN A 252 -12.44 -8.31 2.88
CA GLN A 252 -13.21 -9.43 3.41
C GLN A 252 -13.08 -10.69 2.54
N ALA A 253 -13.19 -10.58 1.22
CA ALA A 253 -13.03 -11.69 0.29
C ALA A 253 -11.62 -12.31 0.36
N LEU A 254 -10.58 -11.49 0.49
CA LEU A 254 -9.21 -11.97 0.73
C LEU A 254 -9.10 -12.75 2.04
N LYS A 255 -9.67 -12.19 3.12
CA LYS A 255 -9.68 -12.82 4.43
C LYS A 255 -10.40 -14.16 4.40
N ASP A 256 -11.56 -14.23 3.78
CA ASP A 256 -12.36 -15.44 3.67
C ASP A 256 -11.68 -16.50 2.81
N TYR A 257 -11.08 -16.10 1.69
CA TYR A 257 -10.28 -16.98 0.84
C TYR A 257 -9.15 -17.67 1.64
N PHE A 258 -8.32 -16.89 2.33
CA PHE A 258 -7.21 -17.45 3.09
C PHE A 258 -7.65 -18.17 4.36
N LYS A 259 -8.78 -17.79 4.96
CA LYS A 259 -9.38 -18.55 6.07
C LYS A 259 -9.81 -19.94 5.61
N LYS A 260 -10.48 -20.04 4.46
CA LYS A 260 -10.86 -21.33 3.87
C LYS A 260 -9.62 -22.17 3.54
N MET A 261 -8.66 -21.56 2.85
CA MET A 261 -7.40 -22.22 2.50
C MET A 261 -6.66 -22.73 3.75
N LYS A 262 -6.61 -21.96 4.84
CA LYS A 262 -5.96 -22.38 6.10
C LYS A 262 -6.63 -23.61 6.72
N THR A 263 -7.95 -23.75 6.62
CA THR A 263 -8.70 -24.91 7.14
C THR A 263 -8.40 -26.18 6.36
N GLU A 264 -8.16 -26.05 5.06
CA GLU A 264 -7.89 -27.16 4.14
C GLU A 264 -6.38 -27.48 4.03
N ALA A 265 -5.52 -26.62 4.57
CA ALA A 265 -4.09 -26.69 4.38
C ALA A 265 -3.42 -27.85 5.15
N ASN A 266 -2.43 -28.48 4.52
CA ASN A 266 -1.54 -29.44 5.16
C ASN A 266 -0.48 -28.69 5.99
N ILE A 267 -0.67 -28.67 7.31
CA ILE A 267 0.23 -28.05 8.28
C ILE A 267 0.81 -29.13 9.20
N GLN A 268 2.10 -29.42 9.03
CA GLN A 268 2.83 -30.41 9.81
C GLN A 268 3.69 -29.71 10.85
N ILE A 269 3.33 -29.84 12.12
CA ILE A 269 4.10 -29.28 13.24
C ILE A 269 5.21 -30.28 13.60
N ILE A 270 6.46 -29.87 13.45
CA ILE A 270 7.63 -30.69 13.78
C ILE A 270 8.11 -30.37 15.20
N ARG A 271 8.13 -29.08 15.56
CA ARG A 271 8.61 -28.61 16.86
C ARG A 271 7.65 -27.57 17.42
N ARG A 272 7.11 -27.85 18.61
CA ARG A 272 6.21 -26.94 19.33
C ARG A 272 6.95 -25.77 19.93
#